data_AF-A0A6B2GLN2-F1
#
_entry.id   AF-A0A6B2GLN2-F1
#
_cell.length_a   1.000
_cell.length_b   1.000
_cell.length_c   1.000
_cell.angle_alpha   90.00
_cell.angle_beta   90.00
_cell.angle_gamma   90.00
#
_symmetry.space_group_name_H-M   'P 1'
#
loop_
_entity.id
_entity.type
_entity.pdbx_description
1 polymer ?
#
loop_
_entity_poly.entity_id
_entity_poly.type
_entity_poly.pdbx_seq_one_letter_code
_entity_poly.pdbx_strand_id
1 'polypeptide(L)'
;MEKLNANEYNPFYQPYIDAVLAQNKNILELLDYAEKIAVDRLQYLTKSQQEFRYDEGKWSIKEILQHLIDAERIFCYRALRFARFDKTDLAGFDENHYVAHSFCEAKDFDELLAEF
;
A
#
# COMPACT_ATOMS: atom_id res chain seq x y z
N MET A 1 -5.82 -10.18 18.22
CA MET A 1 -5.85 -10.86 16.92
C MET A 1 -5.60 -12.34 17.17
N GLU A 2 -6.39 -13.24 16.58
CA GLU A 2 -6.19 -14.68 16.76
C GLU A 2 -4.85 -15.10 16.14
N LYS A 3 -4.14 -16.05 16.76
CA LYS A 3 -2.81 -16.45 16.31
C LYS A 3 -2.95 -17.31 15.04
N LEU A 4 -2.43 -16.83 13.92
CA LEU A 4 -2.41 -17.57 12.65
C LEU A 4 -1.52 -18.82 12.77
N ASN A 5 -1.95 -19.92 12.17
CA ASN A 5 -1.15 -21.14 12.07
C ASN A 5 -0.12 -21.00 10.94
N ALA A 6 1.10 -21.51 11.15
CA ALA A 6 2.19 -21.36 10.18
C ALA A 6 1.95 -22.07 8.84
N ASN A 7 0.93 -22.93 8.74
CA ASN A 7 0.53 -23.59 7.49
C ASN A 7 -0.53 -22.80 6.69
N GLU A 8 -0.99 -21.64 7.19
CA GLU A 8 -1.98 -20.79 6.51
C GLU A 8 -1.34 -19.75 5.59
N TYR A 9 -0.02 -19.56 5.65
CA TYR A 9 0.72 -18.58 4.87
C TYR A 9 2.11 -19.09 4.49
N ASN A 10 2.72 -18.46 3.49
CA ASN A 10 4.11 -18.76 3.13
C ASN A 10 5.06 -18.32 4.26
N PRO A 11 5.99 -19.16 4.73
CA PRO A 11 6.94 -18.83 5.81
C PRO A 11 7.72 -17.52 5.61
N PHE A 12 7.89 -17.08 4.37
CA PHE A 12 8.46 -15.76 4.05
C PHE A 12 7.75 -14.60 4.78
N TYR A 13 6.44 -14.72 5.03
CA TYR A 13 5.65 -13.68 5.69
C TYR A 13 5.70 -13.70 7.22
N GLN A 14 6.31 -14.71 7.83
CA GLN A 14 6.39 -14.86 9.30
C GLN A 14 6.89 -13.58 9.99
N PRO A 15 8.01 -12.95 9.57
CA PRO A 15 8.53 -11.77 10.28
C PRO A 15 7.56 -10.59 10.25
N TYR A 16 6.78 -10.46 9.18
CA TYR A 16 5.78 -9.39 9.03
C TYR A 16 4.57 -9.63 9.92
N ILE A 17 4.11 -10.88 10.00
CA ILE A 17 3.01 -11.28 10.90
C ILE A 17 3.44 -11.06 12.36
N ASP A 18 4.65 -11.46 12.72
CA ASP A 18 5.19 -11.25 14.07
C ASP A 18 5.26 -9.76 14.43
N ALA A 19 5.69 -8.91 13.49
CA ALA A 19 5.73 -7.46 13.68
C ALA A 19 4.34 -6.85 13.92
N VAL A 20 3.30 -7.34 13.22
CA VAL A 20 1.91 -6.91 13.42
C VAL A 20 1.38 -7.38 14.79
N LEU A 21 1.59 -8.66 15.12
CA LEU A 21 1.13 -9.23 16.39
C LEU A 21 1.79 -8.58 17.61
N ALA A 22 3.05 -8.16 17.50
CA ALA A 22 3.78 -7.46 18.55
C ALA A 22 3.14 -6.11 18.95
N GLN A 23 2.35 -5.49 18.07
CA GLN A 23 1.67 -4.22 18.35
C GLN A 23 0.48 -4.35 19.31
N ASN A 24 0.01 -5.58 19.56
CA ASN A 24 -1.14 -5.87 20.42
C ASN A 24 -2.39 -5.01 20.11
N LYS A 25 -2.61 -4.71 18.83
CA LYS A 25 -3.79 -4.04 18.27
C LYS A 25 -4.46 -4.96 17.26
N ASN A 26 -5.73 -4.71 16.97
CA ASN A 26 -6.38 -5.41 15.86
C ASN A 26 -5.94 -4.81 14.51
N ILE A 27 -6.13 -5.57 13.42
CA ILE A 27 -5.63 -5.18 12.10
C ILE A 27 -6.28 -3.88 11.59
N LEU A 28 -7.55 -3.63 11.90
CA LEU A 28 -8.25 -2.42 11.45
C LEU A 28 -7.70 -1.17 12.16
N GLU A 29 -7.39 -1.28 13.46
CA GLU A 29 -6.72 -0.20 14.21
C GLU A 29 -5.33 0.11 13.65
N LEU A 30 -4.60 -0.92 13.19
CA LEU A 30 -3.27 -0.74 12.60
C LEU A 30 -3.34 -0.11 11.21
N LEU A 31 -4.34 -0.47 10.40
CA LEU A 31 -4.57 0.15 9.09
C LEU A 31 -4.92 1.64 9.23
N ASP A 32 -5.87 1.98 10.11
CA ASP A 32 -6.25 3.38 10.40
C ASP A 32 -5.06 4.18 10.96
N TYR A 33 -4.23 3.56 11.81
CA TYR A 33 -3.02 4.20 12.31
C TYR A 33 -1.96 4.41 11.22
N ALA A 34 -1.77 3.44 10.33
CA ALA A 34 -0.77 3.52 9.25
C ALA A 34 -1.11 4.61 8.24
N GLU A 35 -2.38 4.72 7.84
CA GLU A 35 -2.90 5.78 6.97
C GLU A 35 -2.61 7.16 7.57
N LYS A 36 -3.01 7.39 8.82
CA LYS A 36 -2.79 8.67 9.53
C LYS A 36 -1.32 9.06 9.57
N ILE A 37 -0.43 8.13 9.91
CA ILE A 37 1.00 8.42 9.92
C ILE A 37 1.53 8.76 8.53
N ALA A 38 1.09 8.04 7.50
CA ALA A 38 1.52 8.30 6.13
C ALA A 38 1.11 9.71 5.69
N VAL A 39 -0.17 10.06 5.85
CA VAL A 39 -0.67 11.41 5.54
C VAL A 39 0.06 12.47 6.36
N ASP A 40 0.22 12.27 7.68
CA ASP A 40 0.90 13.21 8.57
C ASP A 40 2.34 13.51 8.14
N ARG A 41 3.04 12.51 7.60
CA ARG A 41 4.42 12.66 7.14
C ARG A 41 4.52 13.27 5.74
N LEU A 42 3.58 12.94 4.87
CA LEU A 42 3.64 13.32 3.46
C LEU A 42 3.09 14.73 3.21
N GLN A 43 2.11 15.20 3.97
CA GLN A 43 1.44 16.49 3.74
C GLN A 43 2.37 17.73 3.82
N TYR A 44 3.54 17.59 4.46
CA TYR A 44 4.49 18.70 4.64
C TYR A 44 5.67 18.67 3.66
N LEU A 45 5.68 17.73 2.71
CA LEU A 45 6.74 17.64 1.73
C LEU A 45 6.71 18.83 0.77
N THR A 46 7.87 19.44 0.54
CA THR A 46 8.02 20.43 -0.53
C THR A 46 7.88 19.75 -1.89
N LYS A 47 7.55 20.53 -2.93
CA LYS A 47 7.49 20.02 -4.31
C LYS A 47 8.76 19.26 -4.74
N SER A 48 9.94 19.77 -4.36
CA SER A 48 11.21 19.11 -4.66
C SER A 48 11.39 17.77 -3.93
N GLN A 49 10.81 17.62 -2.73
CA GLN A 49 10.81 16.33 -2.01
C GLN A 49 9.80 15.36 -2.62
N GLN A 50 8.62 15.84 -3.01
CA GLN A 50 7.60 15.02 -3.70
C GLN A 50 8.16 14.40 -4.99
N GLU A 51 8.91 15.18 -5.76
CA GLU A 51 9.55 14.77 -7.02
C GLU A 51 10.90 14.06 -6.83
N PHE A 52 11.39 13.91 -5.59
CA PHE A 52 12.71 13.35 -5.31
C PHE A 52 12.81 11.86 -5.66
N ARG A 53 13.90 11.50 -6.35
CA ARG A 53 14.30 10.13 -6.69
C ARG A 53 15.70 9.89 -6.17
N TYR A 54 15.91 8.78 -5.46
CA TYR A 54 17.22 8.49 -4.86
C TYR A 54 18.24 7.91 -5.86
N ASP A 55 17.78 7.40 -7.00
CA ASP A 55 18.65 6.86 -8.05
C ASP A 55 17.90 6.84 -9.41
N GLU A 56 18.63 6.65 -10.50
CA GLU A 56 18.08 6.54 -11.84
C GLU A 56 17.14 5.33 -11.96
N GLY A 57 15.99 5.54 -12.60
CA GLY A 57 14.97 4.50 -12.77
C GLY A 57 14.19 4.15 -11.48
N LYS A 58 14.41 4.88 -10.37
CA LYS A 58 13.63 4.71 -9.13
C LYS A 58 12.46 5.66 -9.08
N TRP A 59 11.42 5.23 -8.38
CA TRP A 59 10.20 6.02 -8.24
C TRP A 59 10.42 7.29 -7.42
N SER A 60 9.72 8.36 -7.81
CA SER A 60 9.59 9.54 -6.96
C SER A 60 8.69 9.25 -5.76
N ILE A 61 8.72 10.09 -4.71
CA ILE A 61 7.77 9.95 -3.59
C ILE A 61 6.33 10.03 -4.10
N LYS A 62 6.09 10.91 -5.07
CA LYS A 62 4.80 11.06 -5.75
C LYS A 62 4.33 9.78 -6.45
N GLU A 63 5.22 9.10 -7.18
CA GLU A 63 4.92 7.81 -7.80
C GLU A 63 4.70 6.69 -6.77
N ILE A 64 5.44 6.70 -5.65
CA ILE A 64 5.21 5.76 -4.55
C ILE A 64 3.81 5.94 -3.97
N LEU A 65 3.38 7.17 -3.71
CA LEU A 65 2.04 7.45 -3.19
C LEU A 65 0.96 6.93 -4.15
N GLN A 66 1.09 7.21 -5.45
CA GLN A 66 0.18 6.68 -6.47
C GLN A 66 0.17 5.15 -6.52
N HIS A 67 1.34 4.51 -6.43
CA HIS A 67 1.42 3.06 -6.38
C HIS A 67 0.67 2.47 -5.17
N LEU A 68 0.79 3.09 -3.99
CA LEU A 68 0.06 2.67 -2.79
C LEU A 68 -1.45 2.80 -2.99
N ILE A 69 -1.91 3.92 -3.55
CA ILE A 69 -3.31 4.16 -3.91
C ILE A 69 -3.84 3.05 -4.85
N ASP A 70 -3.08 2.69 -5.89
CA ASP A 70 -3.47 1.64 -6.84
C ASP A 70 -3.48 0.24 -6.18
N ALA A 71 -2.51 -0.04 -5.31
CA ALA A 71 -2.43 -1.28 -4.56
C ALA A 71 -3.62 -1.44 -3.59
N GLU A 72 -4.02 -0.38 -2.89
CA GLU A 72 -5.18 -0.41 -1.99
C GLU A 72 -6.49 -0.72 -2.73
N ARG A 73 -6.66 -0.22 -3.95
CA ARG A 73 -7.83 -0.59 -4.79
C ARG A 73 -7.83 -2.07 -5.16
N ILE A 74 -6.66 -2.58 -5.55
CA ILE A 74 -6.49 -4.00 -5.87
C ILE A 74 -6.75 -4.86 -4.64
N PHE A 75 -6.27 -4.46 -3.47
CA PHE A 75 -6.47 -5.18 -2.21
C PHE A 75 -7.92 -5.13 -1.73
N CYS A 76 -8.58 -3.97 -1.84
CA CYS A 76 -10.02 -3.86 -1.59
C CYS A 76 -10.83 -4.80 -2.49
N TYR A 77 -10.50 -4.85 -3.78
CA TYR A 77 -11.13 -5.79 -4.70
C TYR A 77 -10.90 -7.25 -4.29
N ARG A 78 -9.66 -7.63 -3.95
CA ARG A 78 -9.32 -8.99 -3.49
C ARG A 78 -10.05 -9.34 -2.18
N ALA A 79 -10.12 -8.41 -1.23
CA ALA A 79 -10.84 -8.58 0.02
C ALA A 79 -12.34 -8.85 -0.22
N LEU A 80 -12.97 -8.14 -1.17
CA LEU A 80 -14.34 -8.42 -1.57
C LEU A 80 -14.50 -9.84 -2.14
N ARG A 81 -13.59 -10.29 -3.01
CA ARG A 81 -13.62 -11.66 -3.58
C ARG A 81 -13.55 -12.71 -2.46
N PHE A 82 -12.63 -12.54 -1.51
CA PHE A 82 -12.50 -13.41 -0.34
C PHE A 82 -13.77 -13.43 0.51
N ALA A 83 -14.34 -12.26 0.81
CA ALA A 83 -15.58 -12.12 1.57
C ALA A 83 -16.82 -12.70 0.86
N ARG A 84 -16.70 -13.09 -0.41
CA ARG A 84 -17.75 -13.75 -1.20
C ARG A 84 -17.43 -15.21 -1.54
N PHE A 85 -16.37 -15.77 -0.95
CA PHE A 85 -15.89 -17.13 -1.22
C PHE A 85 -15.67 -17.39 -2.72
N ASP A 86 -15.30 -16.35 -3.46
CA ASP A 86 -15.01 -16.47 -4.87
C ASP A 86 -13.67 -17.21 -5.05
N LYS A 87 -13.73 -18.33 -5.76
CA LYS A 87 -12.59 -19.24 -5.96
C LYS A 87 -11.82 -18.98 -7.26
N THR A 88 -12.17 -17.93 -8.01
CA THR A 88 -11.41 -17.59 -9.21
C THR A 88 -10.02 -17.12 -8.81
N ASP A 89 -9.01 -17.59 -9.53
CA ASP A 89 -7.62 -17.19 -9.28
C ASP A 89 -7.45 -15.67 -9.37
N LEU A 90 -6.72 -15.12 -8.41
CA LEU A 90 -6.44 -13.69 -8.36
C LEU A 90 -5.27 -13.35 -9.29
N ALA A 91 -5.53 -12.50 -10.28
CA ALA A 91 -4.48 -11.99 -11.13
C ALA A 91 -3.45 -11.18 -10.32
N GLY A 92 -2.17 -11.41 -10.60
CA GLY A 92 -1.12 -10.46 -10.26
C GLY A 92 -1.23 -9.18 -11.09
N PHE A 93 -0.42 -8.19 -10.77
CA PHE A 93 -0.28 -6.97 -11.57
C PHE A 93 1.19 -6.57 -11.63
N ASP A 94 1.58 -5.89 -12.71
CA ASP A 94 2.93 -5.37 -12.87
C ASP A 94 2.97 -3.94 -12.33
N GLU A 95 3.54 -3.77 -11.15
CA GLU A 95 3.62 -2.50 -10.45
C GLU A 95 4.40 -1.44 -11.24
N ASN A 96 5.47 -1.84 -11.95
CA ASN A 96 6.25 -0.92 -12.77
C ASN A 96 5.45 -0.45 -13.99
N HIS A 97 4.70 -1.37 -14.61
CA HIS A 97 3.83 -1.03 -15.72
C HIS A 97 2.72 -0.06 -15.26
N TYR A 98 2.13 -0.30 -14.09
CA TYR A 98 1.10 0.58 -13.53
C TYR A 98 1.65 1.99 -13.27
N VAL A 99 2.80 2.11 -12.60
CA VAL A 99 3.43 3.41 -12.33
C VAL A 99 3.75 4.15 -13.63
N ALA A 100 4.30 3.46 -14.63
CA ALA A 100 4.61 4.06 -15.94
C ALA A 100 3.37 4.59 -16.68
N HIS A 101 2.18 4.06 -16.39
CA HIS A 101 0.90 4.47 -17.00
C HIS A 101 -0.02 5.21 -16.03
N SER A 102 0.48 5.61 -14.87
CA SER A 102 -0.33 6.27 -13.83
C SER A 102 -0.59 7.74 -14.10
N PHE A 103 0.18 8.35 -15.01
CA PHE A 103 0.20 9.80 -15.27
C PHE A 103 0.40 10.64 -13.99
N CYS A 104 1.01 10.06 -12.96
CA CYS A 104 1.12 10.63 -11.63
C CYS A 104 1.83 11.99 -11.62
N GLU A 105 2.85 12.15 -12.47
CA GLU A 105 3.61 13.40 -12.57
C GLU A 105 2.73 14.63 -12.87
N ALA A 106 1.61 14.46 -13.57
CA ALA A 106 0.66 15.54 -13.89
C ALA A 106 -0.39 15.83 -12.81
N LYS A 107 -0.54 14.96 -11.80
CA LYS A 107 -1.54 15.10 -10.73
C LYS A 107 -1.07 16.10 -9.67
N ASP A 108 -1.99 16.77 -8.98
CA ASP A 108 -1.60 17.56 -7.82
C ASP A 108 -1.29 16.63 -6.63
N PHE A 109 -0.32 17.01 -5.78
CA PHE A 109 0.07 16.15 -4.66
C PHE A 109 -0.98 16.15 -3.54
N ASP A 110 -1.68 17.26 -3.33
CA ASP A 110 -2.75 17.33 -2.33
C ASP A 110 -3.97 16.54 -2.81
N GLU A 111 -4.23 16.49 -4.11
CA GLU A 111 -5.23 15.58 -4.70
C GLU A 111 -4.89 14.11 -4.46
N LEU A 112 -3.62 13.72 -4.63
CA LEU A 112 -3.16 12.36 -4.32
C LEU A 112 -3.30 12.02 -2.84
N LEU A 113 -2.97 12.96 -1.94
CA LEU A 113 -3.13 12.77 -0.51
C LEU A 113 -4.59 12.69 -0.07
N ALA A 114 -5.50 13.41 -0.75
CA ALA A 114 -6.93 13.32 -0.47
C ALA A 114 -7.55 12.01 -1.01
N GLU A 115 -6.91 11.38 -2.00
CA GLU A 115 -7.32 10.11 -2.59
C GLU A 115 -6.81 8.89 -1.81
N PHE A 116 -5.64 9.02 -1.16
CA PHE A 116 -5.01 8.00 -0.31
C PHE A 116 -5.74 7.84 1.03
#